data_AF-A0A7Y9XKN5-F1
#
_entry.id   AF-A0A7Y9XKN5-F1
#
_cell.length_a   1.000
_cell.length_b   1.000
_cell.length_c   1.000
_cell.angle_alpha   90.00
_cell.angle_beta   90.00
_cell.angle_gamma   90.00
#
_symmetry.space_group_name_H-M   'P 1'
#
loop_
_entity.id
_entity.type
_entity.pdbx_description
1 polymer ?
#
loop_
_entity_poly.entity_id
_entity_poly.type
_entity_poly.pdbx_seq_one_letter_code
_entity_poly.pdbx_strand_id
1 'polypeptide(L)'
;MSRIISSVGPTPEAEATDVSDSLMFGTPKERLDFYRREIQYETNLLADRTNAYLAAQSFLVIAYASSMANANPSWGDLFTLVVPALLALLGIISSLNAWPGIKASSAIIGHWHFKQEQLLRSEPKFGHAYDESPLFSEHESSDERYYKSLRFSLRSPWLFTIFWMVLGLFSLWLQLSSTAKL
;
A
#
# COMPACT_ATOMS: atom_id res chain seq x y z
N MET A 1 31.55 -42.67 -15.40
CA MET A 1 30.97 -41.55 -14.62
C MET A 1 30.43 -40.54 -15.61
N SER A 2 29.11 -40.46 -15.79
CA SER A 2 28.47 -39.51 -16.71
C SER A 2 27.49 -38.63 -15.93
N ARG A 3 27.69 -37.31 -16.00
CA ARG A 3 26.98 -36.29 -15.23
C ARG A 3 25.79 -35.84 -16.07
N ILE A 4 24.58 -36.24 -15.68
CA ILE A 4 23.35 -35.76 -16.34
C ILE A 4 23.07 -34.35 -15.82
N ILE A 5 23.16 -33.37 -16.73
CA ILE A 5 22.71 -31.99 -16.53
C ILE A 5 21.18 -32.05 -16.54
N SER A 6 20.55 -31.98 -15.37
CA SER A 6 19.11 -31.77 -15.29
C SER A 6 18.85 -30.33 -15.74
N SER A 7 18.28 -30.17 -16.92
CA SER A 7 17.74 -28.90 -17.40
C SER A 7 16.71 -28.41 -16.38
N VAL A 8 16.95 -27.23 -15.82
CA VAL A 8 15.94 -26.46 -15.09
C VAL A 8 14.91 -26.04 -16.13
N GLY A 9 13.88 -26.87 -16.32
CA GLY A 9 12.70 -26.50 -17.08
C GLY A 9 11.91 -25.43 -16.32
N PRO A 10 11.11 -24.60 -17.01
CA PRO A 10 10.27 -23.61 -16.37
C PRO A 10 9.30 -24.31 -15.41
N THR A 11 9.08 -23.73 -14.25
CA THR A 11 8.16 -24.22 -13.23
C THR A 11 6.76 -24.40 -13.87
N PRO A 12 6.10 -25.56 -13.73
CA PRO A 12 4.85 -25.89 -14.44
C PRO A 12 3.68 -24.95 -14.14
N GLU A 13 3.75 -24.17 -13.04
CA GLU A 13 2.76 -23.15 -12.70
C GLU A 13 2.76 -21.97 -13.69
N ALA A 14 3.93 -21.56 -14.20
CA ALA A 14 4.02 -20.45 -15.15
C ALA A 14 3.44 -20.83 -16.52
N GLU A 15 3.76 -22.03 -17.01
CA GLU A 15 3.23 -22.53 -18.30
C GLU A 15 1.72 -22.83 -18.25
N ALA A 16 1.21 -23.38 -17.14
CA ALA A 16 -0.22 -23.65 -16.99
C ALA A 16 -1.08 -22.36 -16.96
N THR A 17 -0.57 -21.30 -16.34
CA THR A 17 -1.28 -20.01 -16.32
C THR A 17 -1.23 -19.32 -17.69
N ASP A 18 -0.12 -19.44 -18.41
CA ASP A 18 0.06 -18.82 -19.74
C ASP A 18 -0.80 -19.51 -20.82
N VAL A 19 -0.95 -20.84 -20.75
CA VAL A 19 -1.85 -21.60 -21.62
C VAL A 19 -3.32 -21.30 -21.31
N SER A 20 -3.69 -21.14 -20.03
CA SER A 20 -5.06 -20.76 -19.64
C SER A 20 -5.39 -19.32 -20.05
N ASP A 21 -4.47 -18.38 -19.88
CA ASP A 21 -4.63 -16.99 -20.30
C ASP A 21 -4.69 -16.91 -21.85
N SER A 22 -3.88 -17.69 -22.57
CA SER A 22 -3.93 -17.76 -24.04
C SER A 22 -5.22 -18.37 -24.60
N LEU A 23 -5.93 -19.21 -23.83
CA LEU A 23 -7.22 -19.78 -24.23
C LEU A 23 -8.41 -18.87 -23.89
N MET A 24 -8.23 -17.94 -22.94
CA MET A 24 -9.29 -17.01 -22.50
C MET A 24 -9.36 -15.74 -23.35
N PHE A 25 -8.25 -15.36 -24.00
CA PHE A 25 -8.14 -14.13 -24.79
C PHE A 25 -7.79 -14.46 -26.25
N GLY A 26 -8.52 -13.87 -27.21
CA GLY A 26 -8.36 -14.19 -28.63
C GLY A 26 -7.10 -13.56 -29.24
N THR A 27 -6.70 -12.38 -28.76
CA THR A 27 -5.49 -11.68 -29.24
C THR A 27 -4.56 -11.27 -28.09
N PRO A 28 -3.23 -11.23 -28.30
CA PRO A 28 -2.27 -10.72 -27.31
C PRO A 28 -2.55 -9.27 -26.86
N LYS A 29 -3.16 -8.46 -27.74
CA LYS A 29 -3.62 -7.11 -27.42
C LYS A 29 -4.72 -7.10 -26.36
N GLU A 30 -5.70 -8.00 -26.46
CA GLU A 30 -6.78 -8.13 -25.48
C GLU A 30 -6.25 -8.56 -24.11
N ARG A 31 -5.24 -9.43 -24.07
CA ARG A 31 -4.54 -9.84 -22.82
C ARG A 31 -3.91 -8.65 -22.11
N LEU A 32 -3.19 -7.82 -22.87
CA LEU A 32 -2.52 -6.64 -22.37
C LEU A 32 -3.52 -5.57 -21.89
N ASP A 33 -4.58 -5.31 -22.67
CA ASP A 33 -5.64 -4.38 -22.27
C ASP A 33 -6.38 -4.88 -21.01
N PHE A 34 -6.54 -6.19 -20.84
CA PHE A 34 -7.06 -6.78 -19.61
C PHE A 34 -6.12 -6.53 -18.42
N TYR A 35 -4.82 -6.87 -18.52
CA TYR A 35 -3.87 -6.63 -17.42
C TYR A 35 -3.79 -5.17 -17.02
N ARG A 36 -3.86 -4.23 -17.96
CA ARG A 36 -3.90 -2.79 -17.66
C ARG A 36 -5.16 -2.36 -16.92
N ARG A 37 -6.32 -2.84 -17.34
CA ARG A 37 -7.58 -2.57 -16.63
C ARG A 37 -7.51 -3.07 -15.20
N GLU A 38 -6.92 -4.25 -14.99
CA GLU A 38 -6.75 -4.83 -13.67
C GLU A 38 -5.76 -4.03 -12.81
N ILE A 39 -4.61 -3.65 -13.37
CA ILE A 39 -3.63 -2.78 -12.70
C ILE A 39 -4.27 -1.46 -12.28
N GLN A 40 -5.04 -0.83 -13.18
CA GLN A 40 -5.70 0.44 -12.88
C GLN A 40 -6.77 0.27 -11.81
N TYR A 41 -7.56 -0.81 -11.88
CA TYR A 41 -8.59 -1.13 -10.90
C TYR A 41 -7.98 -1.33 -9.50
N GLU A 42 -6.95 -2.17 -9.39
CA GLU A 42 -6.27 -2.44 -8.13
C GLU A 42 -5.54 -1.20 -7.58
N THR A 43 -4.97 -0.38 -8.48
CA THR A 43 -4.34 0.90 -8.10
C THR A 43 -5.36 1.88 -7.52
N ASN A 44 -6.53 2.02 -8.17
CA ASN A 44 -7.62 2.85 -7.66
C ASN A 44 -8.14 2.33 -6.31
N LEU A 45 -8.31 1.01 -6.18
CA LEU A 45 -8.73 0.39 -4.92
C LEU A 45 -7.72 0.62 -3.79
N LEU A 46 -6.42 0.54 -4.08
CA LEU A 46 -5.36 0.89 -3.14
C LEU A 46 -5.40 2.36 -2.74
N ALA A 47 -5.62 3.27 -3.69
CA ALA A 47 -5.76 4.70 -3.45
C ALA A 47 -6.97 5.01 -2.56
N ASP A 48 -8.12 4.41 -2.83
CA ASP A 48 -9.34 4.57 -2.03
C ASP A 48 -9.15 4.09 -0.60
N ARG A 49 -8.53 2.91 -0.41
CA ARG A 49 -8.18 2.38 0.93
C ARG A 49 -7.22 3.30 1.67
N THR A 50 -6.20 3.81 0.98
CA THR A 50 -5.23 4.75 1.56
C THR A 50 -5.92 6.06 1.96
N ASN A 51 -6.81 6.58 1.12
CA ASN A 51 -7.53 7.82 1.38
C ASN A 51 -8.50 7.68 2.56
N ALA A 52 -9.25 6.58 2.64
CA ALA A 52 -10.12 6.29 3.77
C ALA A 52 -9.32 6.16 5.09
N TYR A 53 -8.15 5.52 5.03
CA TYR A 53 -7.24 5.45 6.17
C TYR A 53 -6.76 6.85 6.60
N LEU A 54 -6.28 7.68 5.67
CA LEU A 54 -5.82 9.05 5.95
C LEU A 54 -6.94 9.94 6.53
N ALA A 55 -8.16 9.80 6.02
CA ALA A 55 -9.32 10.48 6.56
C ALA A 55 -9.61 10.06 8.01
N ALA A 56 -9.60 8.75 8.31
CA ALA A 56 -9.76 8.24 9.66
C ALA A 56 -8.65 8.75 10.61
N GLN A 57 -7.40 8.76 10.15
CA GLN A 57 -6.27 9.32 10.91
C GLN A 57 -6.47 10.82 11.21
N SER A 58 -6.96 11.58 10.23
CA SER A 58 -7.24 13.01 10.40
C SER A 58 -8.33 13.26 11.44
N PHE A 59 -9.42 12.48 11.42
CA PHE A 59 -10.46 12.56 12.44
C PHE A 59 -9.94 12.22 13.83
N LEU A 60 -9.10 11.19 13.95
CA LEU A 60 -8.47 10.83 15.23
C LEU A 60 -7.59 11.96 15.76
N VAL A 61 -6.79 12.61 14.92
CA VAL A 61 -5.94 13.75 15.32
C VAL A 61 -6.78 14.91 15.82
N ILE A 62 -7.87 15.24 15.14
CA ILE A 62 -8.79 16.30 15.56
C ILE A 62 -9.42 15.97 16.92
N ALA A 63 -9.87 14.72 17.11
CA ALA A 63 -10.44 14.26 18.38
C ALA A 63 -9.40 14.29 19.52
N TYR A 64 -8.16 13.91 19.23
CA TYR A 64 -7.05 13.97 20.18
C TYR A 64 -6.75 15.41 20.61
N ALA A 65 -6.61 16.34 19.64
CA ALA A 65 -6.38 17.75 19.95
C ALA A 65 -7.55 18.36 20.74
N SER A 66 -8.79 18.04 20.36
CA SER A 66 -10.00 18.50 21.05
C SER A 66 -10.08 17.99 22.48
N SER A 67 -9.69 16.74 22.72
CA SER A 67 -9.68 16.16 24.08
C SER A 67 -8.56 16.73 24.95
N MET A 68 -7.39 17.02 24.37
CA MET A 68 -6.29 17.70 25.07
C MET A 68 -6.61 19.17 25.41
N ALA A 69 -7.46 19.83 24.62
CA ALA A 69 -7.91 21.21 24.88
C ALA A 69 -8.98 21.32 25.98
N ASN A 70 -9.38 20.21 26.60
CA ASN A 70 -10.40 20.22 27.63
C ASN A 70 -9.91 20.92 28.91
N ALA A 71 -10.48 22.09 29.21
CA ALA A 71 -10.11 22.93 30.35
C ALA A 71 -11.05 22.78 31.55
N ASN A 72 -11.81 21.68 31.65
CA ASN A 72 -12.76 21.50 32.73
C ASN A 72 -12.03 21.32 34.09
N PRO A 73 -12.28 22.18 35.10
CA PRO A 73 -11.54 22.15 36.36
C PRO A 73 -11.87 20.95 37.26
N SER A 74 -12.93 20.19 36.98
CA SER A 74 -13.38 19.08 37.85
C SER A 74 -12.93 17.70 37.37
N TRP A 75 -12.96 17.45 36.06
CA TRP A 75 -12.61 16.16 35.46
C TRP A 75 -11.68 16.29 34.25
N GLY A 76 -11.20 17.50 33.95
CA GLY A 76 -10.31 17.78 32.82
C GLY A 76 -9.05 16.92 32.85
N ASP A 77 -8.36 16.88 33.98
CA ASP A 77 -7.10 16.16 34.14
C ASP A 77 -7.25 14.64 33.92
N LEU A 78 -8.34 14.04 34.41
CA LEU A 78 -8.63 12.62 34.18
C LEU A 78 -9.00 12.36 32.72
N PHE A 79 -9.74 13.29 32.10
CA PHE A 79 -10.18 13.16 30.72
C PHE A 79 -9.03 13.32 29.71
N THR A 80 -8.13 14.29 29.93
CA THR A 80 -6.92 14.53 29.12
C THR A 80 -5.88 13.41 29.27
N LEU A 81 -5.96 12.60 30.32
CA LEU A 81 -5.19 11.38 30.45
C LEU A 81 -5.83 10.23 29.67
N VAL A 82 -7.09 9.88 29.99
CA VAL A 82 -7.71 8.64 29.51
C VAL A 82 -8.07 8.72 28.03
N VAL A 83 -8.73 9.79 27.59
CA VAL A 83 -9.25 9.89 26.23
C VAL A 83 -8.12 10.02 25.19
N PRO A 84 -7.15 10.94 25.36
CA PRO A 84 -5.98 11.02 24.47
C PRO A 84 -5.17 9.73 24.41
N ALA A 85 -4.97 9.03 25.54
CA ALA A 85 -4.24 7.76 25.55
C ALA A 85 -4.99 6.66 24.77
N LEU A 86 -6.32 6.55 24.96
CA LEU A 86 -7.15 5.61 24.20
C LEU A 86 -7.16 5.93 22.70
N LEU A 87 -7.24 7.22 22.33
CA LEU A 87 -7.18 7.66 20.94
C LEU A 87 -5.82 7.36 20.31
N ALA A 88 -4.73 7.52 21.05
CA ALA A 88 -3.39 7.17 20.59
C ALA A 88 -3.24 5.66 20.36
N LEU A 89 -3.74 4.83 21.28
CA LEU A 89 -3.77 3.37 21.11
C LEU A 89 -4.63 2.97 19.89
N LEU A 90 -5.78 3.60 19.72
CA LEU A 90 -6.65 3.37 18.57
C LEU A 90 -5.96 3.75 17.25
N GLY A 91 -5.21 4.86 17.25
CA GLY A 91 -4.39 5.29 16.12
C GLY A 91 -3.29 4.29 15.76
N ILE A 92 -2.60 3.72 16.76
CA ILE A 92 -1.62 2.65 16.58
C ILE A 92 -2.27 1.39 16.00
N ILE A 93 -3.34 0.90 16.63
CA ILE A 93 -4.04 -0.33 16.20
C ILE A 93 -4.58 -0.18 14.78
N SER A 94 -5.20 0.96 14.47
CA SER A 94 -5.71 1.28 13.12
C SER A 94 -4.58 1.27 12.08
N SER A 95 -3.42 1.83 12.42
CA SER A 95 -2.25 1.84 11.54
C SER A 95 -1.68 0.45 11.29
N LEU A 96 -1.57 -0.38 12.34
CA LEU A 96 -1.12 -1.76 12.22
C LEU A 96 -2.08 -2.62 11.38
N ASN A 97 -3.39 -2.40 11.50
CA ASN A 97 -4.40 -3.11 10.73
C ASN A 97 -4.48 -2.66 9.25
N ALA A 98 -4.16 -1.40 8.95
CA ALA A 98 -4.13 -0.89 7.57
C ALA A 98 -2.95 -1.43 6.76
N TRP A 99 -1.82 -1.69 7.43
CA TRP A 99 -0.59 -2.19 6.81
C TRP A 99 -0.75 -3.47 5.96
N PRO A 100 -1.32 -4.58 6.46
CA PRO A 100 -1.47 -5.80 5.66
C PRO A 100 -2.37 -5.60 4.45
N GLY A 101 -3.42 -4.78 4.55
CA GLY A 101 -4.32 -4.48 3.43
C GLY A 101 -3.63 -3.71 2.31
N ILE A 102 -2.86 -2.68 2.66
CA ILE A 102 -2.06 -1.90 1.70
C ILE A 102 -0.97 -2.79 1.08
N LYS A 103 -0.30 -3.61 1.90
CA LYS A 103 0.76 -4.53 1.43
C LYS A 103 0.21 -5.58 0.47
N ALA A 104 -0.94 -6.19 0.76
CA ALA A 104 -1.55 -7.19 -0.11
C ALA A 104 -1.91 -6.60 -1.48
N SER A 105 -2.60 -5.45 -1.51
CA SER A 105 -2.91 -4.76 -2.77
C SER A 105 -1.65 -4.37 -3.54
N SER A 106 -0.60 -3.89 -2.86
CA SER A 106 0.67 -3.59 -3.52
C SER A 106 1.33 -4.82 -4.17
N ALA A 107 1.20 -5.99 -3.55
CA ALA A 107 1.75 -7.23 -4.09
C ALA A 107 0.95 -7.73 -5.30
N ILE A 108 -0.38 -7.60 -5.28
CA ILE A 108 -1.25 -7.97 -6.39
C ILE A 108 -0.94 -7.12 -7.62
N ILE A 109 -0.83 -5.81 -7.46
CA ILE A 109 -0.49 -4.92 -8.58
C ILE A 109 0.91 -5.24 -9.12
N GLY A 110 1.89 -5.51 -8.25
CA GLY A 110 3.23 -5.94 -8.66
C GLY A 110 3.22 -7.25 -9.47
N HIS A 111 2.34 -8.19 -9.11
CA HIS A 111 2.15 -9.44 -9.87
C HIS A 111 1.61 -9.19 -11.27
N TRP A 112 0.64 -8.28 -11.43
CA TRP A 112 0.12 -7.91 -12.74
C TRP A 112 1.13 -7.15 -13.59
N HIS A 113 1.93 -6.28 -12.98
CA HIS A 113 3.06 -5.62 -13.65
C HIS A 113 4.08 -6.63 -14.17
N PHE A 114 4.44 -7.63 -13.35
CA PHE A 114 5.34 -8.70 -13.77
C PHE A 114 4.78 -9.50 -14.97
N LYS A 115 3.49 -9.83 -14.95
CA LYS A 115 2.83 -10.50 -16.09
C LYS A 115 2.87 -9.64 -17.36
N GLN A 116 2.63 -8.33 -17.24
CA GLN A 116 2.70 -7.40 -18.37
C GLN A 116 4.12 -7.34 -18.94
N GLU A 117 5.15 -7.25 -18.09
CA GLU A 117 6.55 -7.24 -18.52
C GLU A 117 6.95 -8.56 -19.20
N GLN A 118 6.52 -9.70 -18.64
CA GLN A 118 6.80 -11.01 -19.22
C GLN A 118 6.22 -11.14 -20.64
N LEU A 119 4.97 -10.69 -20.86
CA LEU A 119 4.35 -10.68 -22.19
C LEU A 119 5.09 -9.80 -23.19
N LEU A 120 5.49 -8.60 -22.76
CA LEU A 120 6.22 -7.66 -23.62
C LEU A 120 7.60 -8.20 -24.01
N ARG A 121 8.28 -8.92 -23.10
CA ARG A 121 9.58 -9.56 -23.37
C ARG A 121 9.47 -10.82 -24.23
N SER A 122 8.40 -11.60 -24.10
CA SER A 122 8.22 -12.85 -24.86
C SER A 122 7.81 -12.63 -26.32
N GLU A 123 7.16 -11.50 -26.64
CA GLU A 123 6.71 -11.20 -28.01
C GLU A 123 7.28 -9.86 -28.56
N PRO A 124 8.56 -9.82 -28.96
CA PRO A 124 9.26 -8.58 -29.37
C PRO A 124 8.67 -7.87 -30.60
N LYS A 125 7.86 -8.57 -31.42
CA LYS A 125 7.12 -7.94 -32.54
C LYS A 125 6.03 -6.97 -32.06
N PHE A 126 5.51 -7.13 -30.84
CA PHE A 126 4.52 -6.23 -30.25
C PHE A 126 5.14 -5.02 -29.56
N GLY A 127 6.35 -5.13 -29.02
CA GLY A 127 7.10 -3.98 -28.49
C GLY A 127 7.29 -2.88 -29.54
N HIS A 128 7.60 -3.25 -30.79
CA HIS A 128 7.74 -2.28 -31.88
C HIS A 128 6.41 -1.65 -32.35
N ALA A 129 5.31 -2.39 -32.39
CA ALA A 129 3.98 -1.83 -32.71
C ALA A 129 3.43 -0.92 -31.60
N TYR A 130 3.93 -1.08 -30.38
CA TYR A 130 3.62 -0.28 -29.21
C TYR A 130 4.39 1.05 -29.18
N ASP A 131 5.66 1.04 -29.59
CA ASP A 131 6.56 2.20 -29.61
C ASP A 131 6.20 3.25 -30.69
N GLU A 132 5.40 2.88 -31.71
CA GLU A 132 4.95 3.80 -32.76
C GLU A 132 3.83 4.77 -32.32
N SER A 133 3.24 4.56 -31.14
CA SER A 133 2.26 5.49 -30.58
C SER A 133 2.96 6.46 -29.63
N PRO A 134 3.03 7.77 -29.94
CA PRO A 134 3.86 8.75 -29.20
C PRO A 134 3.46 8.98 -27.73
N LEU A 135 2.34 8.40 -27.28
CA LEU A 135 1.85 8.38 -25.89
C LEU A 135 2.25 7.10 -25.11
N PHE A 136 3.00 6.20 -25.75
CA PHE A 136 3.21 4.83 -25.28
C PHE A 136 4.66 4.38 -25.44
N SER A 137 5.60 5.29 -25.18
CA SER A 137 7.01 4.91 -25.09
C SER A 137 7.27 4.05 -23.86
N GLU A 138 8.23 3.13 -23.95
CA GLU A 138 8.75 2.32 -22.82
C GLU A 138 9.09 3.18 -21.58
N HIS A 139 9.43 4.45 -21.81
CA HIS A 139 9.77 5.45 -20.80
C HIS A 139 8.58 5.82 -19.88
N GLU A 140 7.37 5.86 -20.42
CA GLU A 140 6.15 6.21 -19.68
C GLU A 140 5.60 5.02 -18.87
N SER A 141 5.91 3.79 -19.30
CA SER A 141 5.61 2.53 -18.58
C SER A 141 6.64 2.15 -17.50
N SER A 142 7.58 3.03 -17.16
CA SER A 142 8.65 2.69 -16.22
C SER A 142 8.09 2.30 -14.83
N ASP A 143 8.25 1.02 -14.49
CA ASP A 143 7.97 0.44 -13.17
C ASP A 143 8.52 1.30 -12.02
N GLU A 144 9.63 2.01 -12.26
CA GLU A 144 10.28 2.85 -11.28
C GLU A 144 9.39 3.99 -10.76
N ARG A 145 8.52 4.58 -11.59
CA ARG A 145 7.59 5.64 -11.15
C ARG A 145 6.42 5.04 -10.35
N TYR A 146 5.95 3.86 -10.74
CA TYR A 146 4.93 3.10 -10.02
C TYR A 146 5.41 2.71 -8.62
N TYR A 147 6.58 2.06 -8.52
CA TYR A 147 7.19 1.69 -7.23
C TYR A 147 7.49 2.92 -6.37
N LYS A 148 7.83 4.07 -6.97
CA LYS A 148 7.99 5.34 -6.23
C LYS A 148 6.67 5.87 -5.68
N SER A 149 5.57 5.78 -6.43
CA SER A 149 4.23 6.20 -5.98
C SER A 149 3.72 5.33 -4.82
N LEU A 150 3.89 4.01 -4.93
CA LEU A 150 3.46 3.06 -3.90
C LEU A 150 4.19 3.19 -2.56
N ARG A 151 5.44 3.69 -2.57
CA ARG A 151 6.23 3.90 -1.35
C ARG A 151 5.54 4.83 -0.36
N PHE A 152 4.72 5.78 -0.83
CA PHE A 152 3.95 6.65 0.07
C PHE A 152 2.89 5.86 0.84
N SER A 153 2.01 5.13 0.14
CA SER A 153 0.98 4.30 0.78
C SER A 153 1.59 3.26 1.72
N LEU A 154 2.72 2.65 1.34
CA LEU A 154 3.40 1.67 2.19
C LEU A 154 4.03 2.32 3.44
N ARG A 155 4.60 3.53 3.34
CA ARG A 155 5.22 4.16 4.51
C ARG A 155 4.22 4.80 5.47
N SER A 156 3.06 5.20 4.97
CA SER A 156 2.06 5.95 5.74
C SER A 156 1.65 5.25 7.05
N PRO A 157 1.30 3.94 7.08
CA PRO A 157 0.96 3.24 8.32
C PRO A 157 2.07 3.27 9.38
N TRP A 158 3.33 3.15 8.97
CA TRP A 158 4.47 3.21 9.88
C TRP A 158 4.68 4.62 10.45
N LEU A 159 4.55 5.65 9.59
CA LEU A 159 4.66 7.05 10.02
C LEU A 159 3.59 7.39 11.06
N PHE A 160 2.34 7.01 10.82
CA PHE A 160 1.25 7.24 11.77
C PHE A 160 1.40 6.41 13.05
N THR A 161 1.93 5.19 12.98
CA THR A 161 2.23 4.40 14.19
C THR A 161 3.22 5.12 15.10
N ILE A 162 4.32 5.64 14.54
CA ILE A 162 5.32 6.41 15.29
C ILE A 162 4.71 7.71 15.83
N PHE A 163 3.96 8.42 14.99
CA PHE A 163 3.27 9.65 15.36
C PHE A 163 2.34 9.43 16.57
N TRP A 164 1.51 8.39 16.55
CA TRP A 164 0.63 8.08 17.68
C TRP A 164 1.36 7.59 18.92
N MET A 165 2.47 6.85 18.75
CA MET A 165 3.32 6.48 19.87
C MET A 165 3.89 7.72 20.57
N VAL A 166 4.38 8.70 19.80
CA VAL A 166 4.88 9.97 20.34
C VAL A 166 3.79 10.75 21.06
N LEU A 167 2.59 10.86 20.47
CA LEU A 167 1.46 11.54 21.11
C LEU A 167 1.00 10.84 22.39
N GLY A 168 0.89 9.51 22.39
CA GLY A 168 0.52 8.75 23.58
C GLY A 168 1.53 8.94 24.72
N LEU A 169 2.83 8.86 24.40
CA LEU A 169 3.90 9.15 25.37
C LEU A 169 3.86 10.59 25.87
N PHE A 170 3.56 11.55 25.00
CA PHE A 170 3.44 12.96 25.34
C PHE A 170 2.27 13.22 26.30
N SER A 171 1.10 12.63 26.06
CA SER A 171 -0.04 12.70 27.00
C SER A 171 0.31 12.15 28.38
N LEU A 172 0.98 10.99 28.43
CA LEU A 172 1.41 10.41 29.70
C LEU A 172 2.43 11.30 30.41
N TRP A 173 3.41 11.83 29.68
CA TRP A 173 4.44 12.71 30.23
C TRP A 173 3.88 14.01 30.79
N LEU A 174 2.92 14.64 30.09
CA LEU A 174 2.24 15.83 30.61
C LEU A 174 1.51 15.55 31.92
N GLN A 175 0.84 14.41 32.04
CA GLN A 175 0.16 14.07 33.27
C GLN A 175 1.13 13.77 34.41
N LEU A 176 2.18 12.97 34.17
CA LEU A 176 3.19 12.64 35.18
C LEU A 176 3.90 13.90 35.70
N SER A 177 4.22 14.84 34.81
CA SER A 177 4.85 16.11 35.17
C SER A 177 3.90 17.08 35.90
N SER A 178 2.59 17.01 35.63
CA SER A 178 1.57 17.73 36.38
C SER A 178 1.42 17.16 37.80
N THR A 179 1.33 15.84 37.94
CA THR A 179 1.20 15.18 39.25
C THR A 179 2.46 15.32 40.11
N ALA A 180 3.66 15.40 39.52
CA ALA A 180 4.91 15.58 40.25
C ALA A 180 5.13 17.00 40.81
N LYS A 181 4.28 17.98 40.47
CA LYS A 181 4.34 19.36 40.98
C LYS A 181 3.41 19.61 42.17
N LEU A 182 2.60 18.62 42.57
CA LEU A 182 1.78 18.62 43.78
C LEU A 182 2.55 17.96 44.94
#